data_AF-A0A328MS76-F1
#
_entry.id   AF-A0A328MS76-F1
#
_cell.length_a   1.000
_cell.length_b   1.000
_cell.length_c   1.000
_cell.angle_alpha   90.00
_cell.angle_beta   90.00
_cell.angle_gamma   90.00
#
_symmetry.space_group_name_H-M   'P 1'
#
loop_
_entity.id
_entity.type
_entity.pdbx_description
1 polymer ?
#
loop_
_entity_poly.entity_id
_entity_poly.type
_entity_poly.pdbx_seq_one_letter_code
_entity_poly.pdbx_strand_id
1 'polypeptide(L)'
;MLGLLCAAAGLSRVETATIAAYGTLTGAASAGVRLLGLDPYQVQALLVDLADACDGTAADAAQAADDPPERLPAAAAPLADIHAEIHATWEVRLFAS
;
A
#
# COMPACT_ATOMS: atom_id res chain seq x y z
N MET A 1 1.53 12.93 5.47
CA MET A 1 2.54 13.81 4.85
C MET A 1 2.48 13.76 3.31
N LEU A 2 2.51 12.58 2.69
CA LEU A 2 2.51 12.40 1.23
C LEU A 2 1.44 13.23 0.49
N GLY A 3 0.17 13.12 0.87
CA GLY A 3 -0.92 13.84 0.18
C GLY A 3 -0.76 15.37 0.20
N LEU A 4 -0.24 15.92 1.30
CA LEU A 4 0.03 17.36 1.40
C LEU A 4 1.19 17.78 0.47
N LEU A 5 2.24 16.96 0.38
CA LEU A 5 3.37 17.21 -0.52
C LEU A 5 2.93 17.13 -1.98
N CYS A 6 2.15 16.12 -2.35
CA CYS A 6 1.64 15.99 -3.71
C CYS A 6 0.72 17.16 -4.10
N ALA A 7 -0.14 17.61 -3.18
CA ALA A 7 -0.95 18.81 -3.39
C ALA A 7 -0.09 20.07 -3.58
N ALA A 8 0.95 20.25 -2.77
CA ALA A 8 1.89 21.37 -2.91
C ALA A 8 2.68 21.32 -4.22
N ALA A 9 2.93 20.12 -4.75
CA ALA A 9 3.58 19.90 -6.04
C ALA A 9 2.61 19.94 -7.24
N GLY A 10 1.31 20.19 -7.02
CA GLY A 10 0.31 20.33 -8.07
C GLY A 10 -0.17 19.01 -8.68
N LEU A 11 0.06 17.87 -8.03
CA LEU A 11 -0.45 16.58 -8.48
C LEU A 11 -1.96 16.46 -8.22
N SER A 12 -2.64 15.77 -9.12
CA SER A 12 -4.03 15.38 -8.95
C SER A 12 -4.18 14.33 -7.83
N ARG A 13 -5.42 14.16 -7.36
CA ARG A 13 -5.76 13.13 -6.37
C ARG A 13 -5.50 11.72 -6.89
N VAL A 14 -5.80 11.46 -8.17
CA VAL A 14 -5.53 10.16 -8.81
C VAL A 14 -4.04 9.89 -8.83
N GLU A 15 -3.21 10.82 -9.31
CA GLU A 15 -1.75 10.63 -9.32
C GLU A 15 -1.20 10.41 -7.91
N THR A 16 -1.69 11.15 -6.92
CA THR A 16 -1.32 10.97 -5.51
C THR A 16 -1.69 9.59 -5.00
N ALA A 17 -2.90 9.11 -5.31
CA ALA A 17 -3.39 7.80 -4.92
C ALA A 17 -2.62 6.67 -5.62
N THR A 18 -2.30 6.82 -6.91
CA THR A 18 -1.47 5.89 -7.68
C THR A 18 -0.08 5.74 -7.05
N ILE A 19 0.56 6.86 -6.67
CA ILE A 19 1.87 6.82 -5.99
C ILE A 19 1.78 6.04 -4.68
N ALA A 20 0.73 6.28 -3.88
CA ALA A 20 0.55 5.60 -2.60
C ALA A 20 0.28 4.10 -2.76
N ALA A 21 -0.61 3.72 -3.69
CA ALA A 21 -0.95 2.33 -3.97
C ALA A 21 0.26 1.56 -4.52
N TYR A 22 0.94 2.12 -5.52
CA TYR A 22 2.13 1.53 -6.11
C TYR A 22 3.29 1.40 -5.09
N GLY A 23 3.50 2.41 -4.25
CA GLY A 23 4.49 2.37 -3.18
C GLY A 23 4.23 1.25 -2.17
N THR A 24 2.97 1.01 -1.83
CA THR A 24 2.57 -0.08 -0.93
C THR A 24 2.86 -1.44 -1.56
N LEU A 25 2.43 -1.65 -2.82
CA LEU A 25 2.63 -2.91 -3.54
C LEU A 25 4.12 -3.24 -3.72
N THR A 26 4.91 -2.27 -4.17
CA THR A 26 6.33 -2.49 -4.42
C THR A 26 7.14 -2.66 -3.13
N GLY A 27 6.74 -2.01 -2.03
CA GLY A 27 7.30 -2.24 -0.71
C GLY A 27 7.11 -3.68 -0.24
N ALA A 28 5.87 -4.19 -0.32
CA ALA A 28 5.55 -5.57 0.04
C ALA A 28 6.27 -6.59 -0.87
N ALA A 29 6.32 -6.34 -2.18
CA ALA A 29 7.03 -7.17 -3.15
C ALA A 29 8.54 -7.28 -2.83
N SER A 30 9.19 -6.15 -2.56
CA SER A 30 10.61 -6.10 -2.17
C SER A 30 10.89 -6.84 -0.87
N ALA A 31 10.00 -6.72 0.12
CA ALA A 31 10.08 -7.48 1.36
C ALA A 31 9.93 -8.99 1.11
N GLY A 32 8.98 -9.41 0.28
CA GLY A 32 8.78 -10.82 -0.09
C GLY A 32 10.03 -11.46 -0.70
N VAL A 33 10.68 -10.78 -1.65
CA VAL A 33 11.95 -11.26 -2.24
C VAL A 33 13.01 -11.43 -1.16
N ARG A 34 13.19 -10.44 -0.29
CA ARG A 34 14.29 -10.42 0.70
C ARG A 34 14.08 -11.35 1.89
N LEU A 35 12.84 -11.52 2.34
CA LEU A 35 12.51 -12.27 3.56
C LEU A 35 12.10 -13.71 3.28
N LEU A 36 11.43 -13.95 2.16
CA LEU A 36 10.91 -15.28 1.80
C LEU A 36 11.74 -15.94 0.69
N GLY A 37 12.72 -15.24 0.11
CA GLY A 37 13.56 -15.76 -0.97
C GLY A 37 12.78 -15.98 -2.27
N LEU A 38 11.75 -15.18 -2.53
CA LEU A 38 10.95 -15.29 -3.76
C LEU A 38 11.78 -14.95 -5.00
N ASP A 39 11.43 -15.57 -6.13
CA ASP A 39 12.03 -15.26 -7.43
C ASP A 39 11.64 -13.83 -7.86
N PRO A 40 12.61 -12.91 -8.04
CA PRO A 40 12.33 -11.54 -8.44
C PRO A 40 11.61 -11.43 -9.78
N TYR A 41 11.79 -12.38 -10.71
CA TYR A 41 11.09 -12.35 -12.00
C TYR A 41 9.62 -12.72 -11.85
N GLN A 42 9.31 -13.69 -10.98
CA GLN A 42 7.92 -14.06 -10.68
C GLN A 42 7.20 -12.94 -9.92
N VAL A 43 7.89 -12.29 -8.98
CA VAL A 43 7.34 -11.13 -8.26
C VAL A 43 7.06 -9.97 -9.22
N GLN A 44 7.95 -9.73 -10.19
CA GLN A 44 7.71 -8.70 -11.20
C GLN A 44 6.52 -9.04 -12.11
N ALA A 45 6.37 -10.30 -12.52
CA ALA A 45 5.20 -10.75 -13.28
C ALA A 45 3.91 -10.52 -12.49
N LEU A 46 3.90 -10.84 -11.20
CA LEU A 46 2.76 -10.58 -10.32
C LEU A 46 2.44 -9.08 -10.20
N LEU A 47 3.44 -8.20 -10.13
CA LEU A 47 3.21 -6.75 -10.11
C LEU A 47 2.57 -6.24 -11.41
N VAL A 48 2.94 -6.82 -12.56
CA VAL A 48 2.28 -6.53 -13.83
C VAL A 48 0.82 -6.98 -13.80
N ASP A 49 0.55 -8.19 -13.30
CA ASP A 49 -0.82 -8.71 -13.18
C ASP A 49 -1.69 -7.89 -12.19
N LEU A 50 -1.07 -7.23 -11.21
CA LEU A 50 -1.73 -6.36 -10.23
C LEU A 50 -1.89 -4.90 -10.70
N ALA A 51 -1.40 -4.53 -11.88
CA ALA A 51 -1.43 -3.15 -12.35
C ALA A 51 -2.86 -2.57 -12.40
N ASP A 52 -3.80 -3.30 -12.99
CA ASP A 52 -5.20 -2.86 -13.09
C ASP A 52 -5.87 -2.75 -11.71
N ALA A 53 -5.52 -3.62 -10.77
CA ALA A 53 -6.02 -3.56 -9.40
C ALA A 53 -5.44 -2.36 -8.64
N CYS A 54 -4.17 -2.01 -8.89
CA CYS A 54 -3.53 -0.81 -8.36
C CYS A 54 -4.24 0.45 -8.88
N ASP A 55 -4.51 0.52 -10.18
CA ASP A 55 -5.19 1.64 -10.81
C ASP A 55 -6.63 1.78 -10.33
N GLY A 56 -7.36 0.67 -10.19
CA GLY A 56 -8.70 0.66 -9.60
C GLY A 56 -8.71 1.17 -8.16
N THR A 57 -7.78 0.70 -7.33
CA THR A 57 -7.64 1.16 -5.94
C THR A 57 -7.34 2.66 -5.88
N ALA A 58 -6.50 3.17 -6.76
CA ALA A 58 -6.18 4.59 -6.83
C ALA A 58 -7.39 5.45 -7.25
N ALA A 59 -8.18 4.96 -8.21
CA ALA A 59 -9.42 5.61 -8.63
C ALA A 59 -10.45 5.68 -7.49
N ASP A 60 -10.67 4.56 -6.79
CA ASP A 60 -11.58 4.49 -5.64
C ASP A 60 -11.15 5.45 -4.52
N ALA A 61 -9.85 5.48 -4.21
CA ALA A 61 -9.30 6.38 -3.20
C ALA A 61 -9.45 7.87 -3.61
N ALA A 62 -9.27 8.20 -4.89
CA ALA A 62 -9.46 9.55 -5.39
C ALA A 62 -10.92 10.01 -5.31
N GLN A 63 -11.88 9.10 -5.56
CA GLN A 63 -13.31 9.36 -5.40
C GLN A 63 -13.69 9.53 -3.91
N ALA A 64 -13.17 8.67 -3.03
CA ALA A 64 -13.43 8.76 -1.59
C ALA A 64 -12.91 10.06 -0.95
N ALA A 65 -11.97 10.75 -1.59
CA ALA A 65 -11.46 12.03 -1.11
C ALA A 65 -12.46 13.19 -1.24
N ASP A 66 -13.57 13.02 -1.99
CA ASP A 66 -14.67 13.99 -2.05
C ASP A 66 -15.67 13.83 -0.90
N ASP A 67 -15.66 12.66 -0.25
CA ASP A 67 -16.51 12.37 0.90
C ASP A 67 -15.94 12.99 2.19
N PRO A 68 -16.79 13.26 3.20
CA PRO A 68 -16.32 13.73 4.51
C PRO A 68 -15.37 12.70 5.16
N PRO A 69 -14.41 13.13 6.00
CA PRO A 69 -13.42 12.24 6.60
C PRO A 69 -14.00 11.06 7.38
N GLU A 70 -15.18 11.20 8.01
CA GLU A 70 -15.89 10.10 8.66
C GLU A 70 -16.33 8.96 7.73
N ARG A 71 -16.33 9.19 6.41
CA ARG A 71 -16.68 8.21 5.37
C ARG A 71 -15.47 7.61 4.67
N LEU A 72 -14.24 7.96 5.10
CA LEU A 72 -13.05 7.34 4.53
C LEU A 72 -13.13 5.81 4.65
N PRO A 73 -12.74 5.07 3.60
CA PRO A 73 -12.76 3.62 3.60
C PRO A 73 -11.69 3.08 4.57
N ALA A 74 -12.07 2.95 5.84
CA ALA A 74 -11.28 2.35 6.90
C ALA A 74 -11.89 0.99 7.30
N ALA A 75 -12.05 0.12 6.30
CA ALA A 75 -12.53 -1.24 6.56
C ALA A 75 -11.56 -1.94 7.52
N ALA A 76 -12.11 -2.63 8.53
CA ALA A 76 -11.30 -3.44 9.42
C ALA A 76 -10.54 -4.50 8.62
N ALA A 77 -9.28 -4.75 8.99
CA ALA A 77 -8.44 -5.78 8.39
C ALA A 77 -7.98 -6.75 9.49
N PRO A 78 -8.89 -7.58 10.07
CA PRO A 78 -8.62 -8.30 11.31
C PRO A 78 -7.37 -9.17 11.26
N LEU A 79 -7.09 -9.79 10.11
CA LEU A 79 -5.89 -10.60 9.93
C LEU A 79 -4.63 -9.73 9.95
N ALA A 80 -4.62 -8.58 9.27
CA ALA A 80 -3.47 -7.68 9.28
C ALA A 80 -3.24 -7.12 10.70
N ASP A 81 -4.31 -6.75 11.41
CA ASP A 81 -4.25 -6.27 12.78
C ASP A 81 -3.63 -7.31 13.73
N ILE A 82 -4.07 -8.58 13.63
CA ILE A 82 -3.52 -9.68 14.42
C ILE A 82 -2.03 -9.90 14.11
N HIS A 83 -1.65 -9.89 12.82
CA HIS A 83 -0.24 -10.05 12.44
C HIS A 83 0.63 -8.88 12.93
N ALA A 84 0.11 -7.66 12.97
CA ALA A 84 0.81 -6.51 13.52
C ALA A 84 1.07 -6.66 15.03
N GLU A 85 0.08 -7.13 15.80
CA GLU A 85 0.24 -7.39 17.24
C GLU A 85 1.25 -8.54 17.51
N ILE A 86 1.21 -9.59 16.70
CA ILE A 86 2.19 -10.69 16.77
C ILE A 86 3.59 -10.15 16.44
N HIS A 87 3.73 -9.36 15.38
CA HIS A 87 5.01 -8.76 15.01
C HIS A 87 5.56 -7.87 16.12
N ALA A 88 4.73 -7.02 16.74
CA ALA A 88 5.12 -6.13 17.82
C ALA A 88 5.71 -6.88 19.04
N THR A 89 5.25 -8.11 19.27
CA THR A 89 5.70 -8.96 20.40
C THR A 89 6.81 -9.94 20.02
N TRP A 90 7.22 -10.00 18.75
CA TRP A 90 8.27 -10.92 18.29
C TRP A 90 9.66 -10.47 18.76
N GLU A 91 10.42 -11.36 19.41
CA GLU A 91 11.76 -11.07 19.97
C GLU A 91 12.84 -10.78 18.92
N VAL A 92 12.74 -11.34 17.70
CA VAL A 92 13.74 -11.14 16.63
C VAL A 92 13.05 -10.51 15.42
N ARG A 93 13.08 -9.17 15.36
CA ARG A 93 12.49 -8.41 14.26
C ARG A 93 13.57 -7.90 13.30
N LEU A 94 13.35 -8.14 12.01
CA LEU A 94 14.13 -7.53 10.93
C LEU A 94 13.57 -6.17 10.47
N PHE A 95 12.32 -5.85 10.86
CA PHE A 95 11.64 -4.59 10.58
C PHE A 95 10.97 -4.02 11.83
N ALA A 96 10.85 -2.70 11.89
CA ALA A 96 10.19 -2.01 13.00
C ALA A 96 8.66 -2.27 13.06
N SER A 97 8.08 -2.73 11.95
CA SER A 97 6.65 -3.02 11.74
C SER A 97 6.47 -4.09 10.67
#